data_AF-A0A5N6B2J5-F1
#
_entry.id   AF-A0A5N6B2J5-F1
#
_cell.length_a   1.000
_cell.length_b   1.000
_cell.length_c   1.000
_cell.angle_alpha   90.00
_cell.angle_beta   90.00
_cell.angle_gamma   90.00
#
_symmetry.space_group_name_H-M   'P 1'
#
loop_
_entity.id
_entity.type
_entity.pdbx_description
1 polymer ?
#
loop_
_entity_poly.entity_id
_entity_poly.type
_entity_poly.pdbx_seq_one_letter_code
_entity_poly.pdbx_strand_id
1 'polypeptide(L)'
;MAMDFDAYLWHSPLIREVSVRRTGDTNNLIAATCWTVPGSSTAEIAAELERIWLQDLSYRHFEAHMITADERAVRLDAVTQIAPDDFYVTAAIVAETARPTTGGATR
;
A
#
# COMPACT_ATOMS: atom_id res chain seq x y z
N MET A 1 11.63 -16.08 4.19
CA MET A 1 11.30 -14.95 5.08
C MET A 1 10.06 -14.32 4.49
N ALA A 2 8.90 -14.44 5.15
CA ALA A 2 7.71 -13.70 4.71
C ALA A 2 7.93 -12.24 5.10
N MET A 3 7.83 -11.31 4.16
CA MET A 3 7.65 -9.92 4.54
C MET A 3 6.32 -9.83 5.28
N ASP A 4 6.35 -9.32 6.52
CA ASP A 4 5.15 -8.96 7.27
C ASP A 4 4.66 -7.60 6.73
N PHE A 5 4.17 -7.61 5.47
CA PHE A 5 3.66 -6.43 4.77
C PHE A 5 2.56 -5.72 5.56
N ASP A 6 1.76 -6.52 6.26
CA ASP A 6 0.70 -6.05 7.14
C ASP A 6 1.27 -5.27 8.32
N ALA A 7 2.32 -5.76 8.99
CA ALA A 7 2.90 -5.10 10.14
C ALA A 7 3.34 -3.66 9.80
N TYR A 8 4.10 -3.44 8.74
CA TYR A 8 4.60 -2.10 8.42
C TYR A 8 3.51 -1.12 7.99
N LEU A 9 2.51 -1.58 7.24
CA LEU A 9 1.36 -0.76 6.88
C LEU A 9 0.51 -0.38 8.11
N TRP A 10 0.40 -1.28 9.09
CA TRP A 10 -0.31 -1.02 10.36
C TRP A 10 0.38 0.00 11.28
N HIS A 11 1.69 0.24 11.13
CA HIS A 11 2.40 1.24 11.95
C HIS A 11 2.21 2.68 11.46
N SER A 12 1.57 2.88 10.30
CA SER A 12 1.33 4.22 9.78
C SER A 12 0.23 4.95 10.57
N PRO A 13 0.44 6.21 10.99
CA PRO A 13 -0.60 7.00 11.63
C PRO A 13 -1.73 7.39 10.66
N LEU A 14 -1.51 7.27 9.34
CA LEU A 14 -2.50 7.61 8.31
C LEU A 14 -3.35 6.42 7.87
N ILE A 15 -3.00 5.20 8.27
CA ILE A 15 -3.68 3.98 7.86
C ILE A 15 -4.45 3.40 9.05
N ARG A 16 -5.76 3.20 8.89
CA ARG A 16 -6.67 2.68 9.91
C ARG A 16 -6.89 1.18 9.81
N GLU A 17 -6.96 0.67 8.60
CA GLU A 17 -7.19 -0.76 8.34
C GLU A 17 -6.32 -1.20 7.19
N VAL A 18 -5.78 -2.42 7.28
CA VAL A 18 -4.97 -3.04 6.24
C VAL A 18 -5.47 -4.45 5.98
N SER A 19 -5.64 -4.79 4.72
CA SER A 19 -5.82 -6.16 4.25
C SER A 19 -4.73 -6.50 3.24
N VAL A 20 -3.92 -7.51 3.54
CA VAL A 20 -2.86 -7.99 2.64
C VAL A 20 -3.20 -9.39 2.17
N ARG A 21 -2.95 -9.67 0.90
CA ARG A 21 -3.09 -11.01 0.32
C ARG A 21 -2.01 -11.28 -0.73
N ARG A 22 -1.62 -12.55 -0.85
CA ARG A 22 -0.91 -13.05 -2.03
C ARG A 22 -1.94 -13.39 -3.11
N THR A 23 -1.72 -12.91 -4.32
CA THR A 23 -2.72 -13.02 -5.41
C THR A 23 -2.46 -14.18 -6.35
N GLY A 24 -1.20 -14.62 -6.46
CA GLY A 24 -0.76 -15.56 -7.50
C GLY A 24 -0.60 -14.92 -8.90
N ASP A 25 -0.90 -13.64 -9.06
CA ASP A 25 -0.63 -12.86 -10.27
C ASP A 25 0.82 -12.35 -10.23
N THR A 26 1.61 -12.66 -11.27
CA THR A 26 3.02 -12.24 -11.33
C THR A 26 3.19 -10.73 -11.41
N ASN A 27 2.18 -9.98 -11.86
CA ASN A 27 2.23 -8.52 -11.89
C ASN A 27 1.89 -7.88 -10.53
N ASN A 28 1.23 -8.62 -9.64
CA ASN A 28 0.75 -8.12 -8.35
C ASN A 28 0.86 -9.21 -7.28
N LEU A 29 2.02 -9.85 -7.17
CA LEU A 29 2.19 -11.07 -6.36
C LEU A 29 1.68 -10.85 -4.93
N ILE A 30 1.87 -9.62 -4.43
CA ILE A 30 1.32 -9.10 -3.19
C ILE A 30 0.34 -7.97 -3.51
N ALA A 31 -0.86 -8.03 -2.94
CA ALA A 31 -1.82 -6.94 -2.99
C ALA A 31 -2.19 -6.52 -1.57
N ALA A 32 -2.15 -5.22 -1.31
CA ALA A 32 -2.59 -4.61 -0.07
C ALA A 32 -3.69 -3.58 -0.34
N THR A 33 -4.74 -3.60 0.47
CA THR A 33 -5.80 -2.60 0.49
C THR A 33 -5.82 -1.96 1.87
N CYS A 34 -5.75 -0.64 1.90
CA CYS A 34 -5.67 0.17 3.10
C CYS A 34 -6.85 1.14 3.14
N TRP A 35 -7.41 1.34 4.33
CA TRP A 35 -8.36 2.43 4.59
C TRP A 35 -7.66 3.50 5.40
N THR A 36 -7.69 4.75 4.93
CA THR A 36 -6.97 5.83 5.61
C THR A 36 -7.81 6.48 6.70
N VAL A 37 -7.14 7.21 7.59
CA VAL A 37 -7.80 8.06 8.58
C VAL A 37 -8.59 9.16 7.85
N PRO A 38 -9.85 9.44 8.25
CA PRO A 38 -10.66 10.49 7.63
C PRO A 38 -9.97 11.86 7.66
N GLY A 39 -10.09 12.61 6.56
CA GLY A 39 -9.49 13.94 6.44
C GLY A 39 -8.04 13.96 5.96
N SER A 40 -7.41 12.80 5.79
CA SER A 40 -6.09 12.69 5.14
C SER A 40 -6.22 13.06 3.66
N SER A 41 -5.33 13.93 3.17
CA SER A 41 -5.26 14.25 1.74
C SER A 41 -4.56 13.13 0.96
N THR A 42 -4.89 12.99 -0.31
CA THR A 42 -4.26 12.00 -1.20
C THR A 42 -2.76 12.25 -1.37
N ALA A 43 -2.31 13.51 -1.26
CA ALA A 43 -0.89 13.86 -1.25
C ALA A 43 -0.17 13.36 0.02
N GLU A 44 -0.76 13.51 1.20
CA GLU A 44 -0.18 12.99 2.46
C GLU A 44 -0.11 11.47 2.44
N ILE A 45 -1.16 10.82 1.93
CA ILE A 45 -1.21 9.36 1.79
C ILE A 45 -0.16 8.86 0.81
N ALA A 46 0.01 9.53 -0.34
CA ALA A 46 1.04 9.19 -1.31
C ALA A 46 2.44 9.26 -0.70
N ALA A 47 2.76 10.36 -0.02
CA ALA A 47 4.06 10.52 0.64
C ALA A 47 4.30 9.45 1.72
N GLU A 48 3.26 9.09 2.48
CA GLU A 48 3.39 8.08 3.52
C GLU A 48 3.53 6.65 2.96
N LEU A 49 2.80 6.30 1.91
CA LEU A 49 2.98 5.02 1.21
C LEU A 49 4.37 4.91 0.60
N GLU A 50 4.88 5.98 -0.03
CA GLU A 50 6.24 6.04 -0.56
C GLU A 50 7.27 5.82 0.56
N ARG A 51 7.09 6.50 1.69
CA ARG A 51 7.98 6.37 2.85
C ARG A 51 8.01 4.93 3.37
N ILE A 52 6.86 4.31 3.63
CA ILE A 52 6.77 2.92 4.11
C ILE A 52 7.40 1.97 3.10
N TRP A 53 7.17 2.19 1.81
CA TRP A 53 7.75 1.37 0.77
C TRP A 53 9.29 1.43 0.79
N LEU A 54 9.86 2.63 0.72
CA LEU A 54 11.30 2.82 0.65
C LEU A 54 12.03 2.42 1.93
N GLN A 55 11.41 2.60 3.09
CA GLN A 55 12.06 2.35 4.38
C GLN A 55 11.88 0.92 4.88
N ASP A 56 10.70 0.34 4.67
CA ASP A 56 10.27 -0.83 5.43
C ASP A 56 9.95 -2.05 4.55
N LEU A 57 9.46 -1.83 3.32
CA LEU A 57 8.97 -2.92 2.45
C LEU A 57 9.91 -3.27 1.29
N SER A 58 10.72 -2.32 0.81
CA SER A 58 11.63 -2.58 -0.31
C SER A 58 12.87 -3.36 0.12
N TYR A 59 13.32 -4.28 -0.71
CA TYR A 59 14.62 -4.92 -0.56
C TYR A 59 15.71 -4.08 -1.22
N ARG A 60 16.88 -4.05 -0.57
CA ARG A 60 18.04 -3.21 -0.94
C ARG A 60 18.70 -3.53 -2.29
N HIS A 61 18.35 -4.65 -2.93
CA HIS A 61 19.08 -5.14 -4.10
C HIS A 61 18.61 -4.47 -5.40
N PHE A 62 17.30 -4.26 -5.51
CA PHE A 62 16.68 -3.47 -6.56
C PHE A 62 15.29 -3.05 -6.09
N GLU A 63 14.88 -1.85 -6.48
CA GLU A 63 13.60 -1.27 -6.17
C GLU A 63 13.17 -0.36 -7.33
N ALA A 64 11.92 -0.47 -7.74
CA ALA A 64 11.26 0.55 -8.55
C ALA A 64 9.77 0.59 -8.17
N HIS A 65 9.21 1.79 -8.11
CA HIS A 65 7.80 2.01 -7.80
C HIS A 65 7.22 3.16 -8.61
N MET A 66 5.89 3.19 -8.69
CA MET A 66 5.11 4.24 -9.29
C MET A 66 3.92 4.54 -8.38
N ILE A 67 3.68 5.82 -8.12
CA ILE A 67 2.52 6.28 -7.37
C ILE A 67 1.57 6.99 -8.32
N THR A 68 0.30 6.62 -8.24
CA THR A 68 -0.81 7.27 -8.93
C THR A 68 -1.87 7.64 -7.89
N ALA A 69 -2.51 8.79 -8.07
CA ALA A 69 -3.54 9.26 -7.16
C ALA A 69 -4.70 9.84 -7.96
N ASP A 70 -5.91 9.57 -7.50
CA ASP A 70 -7.11 10.28 -7.88
C ASP A 70 -7.71 11.00 -6.67
N GLU A 71 -8.94 11.49 -6.74
CA GLU A 71 -9.60 12.21 -5.64
C GLU A 71 -9.91 11.34 -4.42
N ARG A 72 -9.92 10.02 -4.56
CA ARG A 72 -10.45 9.06 -3.57
C ARG A 72 -9.48 7.96 -3.18
N ALA A 73 -8.45 7.74 -3.98
CA ALA A 73 -7.50 6.67 -3.75
C ALA A 73 -6.10 7.06 -4.19
N VAL A 74 -5.13 6.45 -3.51
CA VAL A 74 -3.73 6.42 -3.91
C VAL A 74 -3.36 4.97 -4.16
N ARG A 75 -2.69 4.73 -5.28
CA ARG A 75 -2.15 3.43 -5.64
C ARG A 75 -0.64 3.52 -5.80
N LEU A 76 0.06 2.61 -5.14
CA LEU A 76 1.48 2.35 -5.30
C LEU A 76 1.65 1.00 -5.97
N ASP A 77 2.22 1.00 -7.17
CA ASP A 77 2.68 -0.19 -7.88
C ASP A 77 4.19 -0.30 -7.73
N ALA A 78 4.69 -1.49 -7.41
CA ALA A 78 6.07 -1.67 -7.03
C ALA A 78 6.65 -3.01 -7.43
N VAL A 79 7.97 -3.03 -7.58
CA VAL A 79 8.78 -4.22 -7.77
C VAL A 79 10.08 -4.10 -6.96
N THR A 80 10.48 -5.19 -6.33
CA THR A 80 11.75 -5.25 -5.59
C THR A 80 12.39 -6.63 -5.68
N GLN A 81 13.73 -6.69 -5.61
CA GLN A 81 14.49 -7.93 -5.74
C GLN A 81 15.02 -8.43 -4.39
N ILE A 82 14.79 -9.71 -4.08
CA ILE A 82 15.06 -10.26 -2.74
C ILE A 82 16.54 -10.45 -2.42
N ALA A 83 17.35 -10.74 -3.44
CA ALA A 83 18.79 -10.95 -3.38
C ALA A 83 19.42 -10.70 -4.77
N PRO A 84 20.74 -10.51 -4.87
CA PRO A 84 21.40 -10.36 -6.18
C PRO A 84 21.12 -11.58 -7.06
N ASP A 85 20.75 -11.33 -8.32
CA ASP A 85 20.42 -12.36 -9.32
C ASP A 85 19.30 -13.35 -8.93
N ASP A 86 18.43 -12.94 -8.00
CA ASP A 86 17.34 -13.75 -7.45
C ASP A 86 15.94 -13.21 -7.84
N PHE A 87 14.89 -13.80 -7.29
CA PHE A 87 13.50 -13.50 -7.58
C PHE A 87 13.10 -12.04 -7.30
N TYR A 88 12.12 -11.58 -8.08
CA TYR A 88 11.44 -10.31 -7.90
C TYR A 88 10.10 -10.52 -7.20
N VAL A 89 9.74 -9.56 -6.36
CA VAL A 89 8.43 -9.44 -5.73
C VAL A 89 7.75 -8.23 -6.33
N THR A 90 6.55 -8.43 -6.87
CA THR A 90 5.67 -7.35 -7.33
C THR A 90 4.58 -7.08 -6.30
N ALA A 91 4.28 -5.81 -6.08
CA ALA A 91 3.32 -5.36 -5.09
C ALA A 91 2.41 -4.28 -5.65
N ALA A 92 1.13 -4.34 -5.26
CA ALA A 92 0.17 -3.26 -5.46
C ALA A 92 -0.48 -2.89 -4.14
N ILE A 93 -0.32 -1.65 -3.71
CA ILE A 93 -0.88 -1.11 -2.48
C ILE A 93 -1.90 -0.03 -2.86
N VAL A 94 -3.14 -0.19 -2.44
CA VAL A 94 -4.21 0.79 -2.68
C VAL A 94 -4.67 1.33 -1.33
N ALA A 95 -4.63 2.65 -1.16
CA ALA A 95 -5.14 3.33 0.03
C ALA A 95 -6.32 4.24 -0.35
N GLU A 96 -7.48 4.01 0.27
CA GLU A 96 -8.72 4.73 0.00
C GLU A 96 -9.03 5.76 1.10
N THR A 97 -9.36 7.01 0.74
CA THR A 97 -9.62 8.17 1.64
C THR A 97 -10.95 8.13 2.41
N ALA A 98 -11.45 6.92 2.68
CA ALA A 98 -12.74 6.55 3.24
C ALA A 98 -13.87 6.33 2.22
N ARG A 99 -14.60 5.25 2.49
CA ARG A 99 -15.88 4.89 1.88
C ARG A 99 -16.90 5.99 2.21
N PRO A 100 -17.77 6.42 1.28
CA PRO A 100 -18.83 7.35 1.61
C PRO A 100 -19.64 6.80 2.78
N THR A 101 -19.65 7.53 3.90
CA THR A 101 -20.63 7.28 4.96
C THR A 101 -21.99 7.58 4.37
N THR A 102 -22.76 6.55 4.04
CA THR A 102 -24.20 6.71 3.83
C THR A 102 -24.76 7.33 5.10
N GLY A 103 -25.03 8.62 5.04
CA GLY A 103 -25.65 9.38 6.12
C GLY A 103 -26.95 8.71 6.53
N GLY A 104 -27.23 8.77 7.83
CA GLY A 104 -28.37 8.12 8.46
C GLY A 104 -29.68 8.34 7.70
N ALA A 105 -30.41 7.25 7.50
CA ALA A 105 -31.86 7.31 7.35
C ALA A 105 -32.46 7.20 8.74
N THR A 106 -32.79 8.35 9.32
CA THR A 106 -33.78 8.45 10.39
C THR A 106 -35.10 7.85 9.92
N ARG A 107 -35.60 6.84 10.61
CA ARG A 107 -37.03 6.64 10.88
C ARG A 107 -37.20 5.94 12.22
#